data_AF-A0A9P5NXT1-F1
#
_entry.id   AF-A0A9P5NXT1-F1
#
_cell.length_a   1.000
_cell.length_b   1.000
_cell.length_c   1.000
_cell.angle_alpha   90.00
_cell.angle_beta   90.00
_cell.angle_gamma   90.00
#
_symmetry.space_group_name_H-M   'P 1'
#
loop_
_entity.id
_entity.type
_entity.pdbx_description
1 polymer ?
#
loop_
_entity_poly.entity_id
_entity_poly.type
_entity_poly.pdbx_seq_one_letter_code
_entity_poly.pdbx_strand_id
1 'polypeptide(L)'
;MTRMGHPQLYHTPEELAAANCLKSKKHYEKCVLRLMIYSLIIEDDEQNRKKGKINTRWRKIYQAERQALEKPDRQAPDPKQYIDKPMLVMKCPLALWMEVVERIAQQLGRTINLSAQEFVEKICQQYFQDCDKDWIYKNVVRLGKLQKKIYRYQNEVYELDGVGPQYERACQVVQDVCTPLKWVEELLCYAMIDFEEVRDRHVEKKFMYQVG
;
A
#
# COMPACT_ATOMS: atom_id res chain seq x y z
N MET A 1 35.53 -39.88 30.93
CA MET A 1 34.36 -39.06 30.57
C MET A 1 34.15 -39.16 29.07
N THR A 2 33.30 -40.08 28.64
CA THR A 2 32.92 -40.29 27.23
C THR A 2 32.10 -39.10 26.76
N ARG A 3 32.61 -38.32 25.81
CA ARG A 3 31.84 -37.28 25.13
C ARG A 3 30.71 -37.97 24.37
N MET A 4 29.49 -37.87 24.87
CA MET A 4 28.29 -38.27 24.14
C MET A 4 28.22 -37.41 22.87
N GLY A 5 28.50 -38.01 21.73
CA GLY A 5 28.46 -37.33 20.43
C GLY A 5 27.05 -36.80 20.16
N HIS A 6 26.94 -35.58 19.64
CA HIS A 6 25.66 -35.03 19.24
C HIS A 6 25.01 -35.94 18.19
N PRO A 7 23.73 -36.33 18.36
CA PRO A 7 23.01 -37.11 17.37
C PRO A 7 23.05 -36.40 16.01
N GLN A 8 23.41 -37.15 14.97
CA GLN A 8 23.35 -36.66 13.60
C GLN A 8 21.89 -36.42 13.23
N LEU A 9 21.53 -35.18 12.93
CA LEU A 9 20.14 -34.75 12.71
C LEU A 9 19.58 -35.17 11.34
N TYR A 10 20.46 -35.52 10.40
CA TYR A 10 20.14 -35.89 9.03
C TYR A 10 20.93 -37.13 8.68
N HIS A 11 20.27 -38.11 8.06
CA HIS A 11 20.88 -39.40 7.72
C HIS A 11 21.34 -39.45 6.27
N THR A 12 20.83 -38.57 5.41
CA THR A 12 21.23 -38.48 3.99
C THR A 12 21.61 -37.05 3.58
N PRO A 13 22.46 -36.89 2.55
CA PRO A 13 22.77 -35.58 1.98
C PRO A 13 21.54 -34.90 1.37
N GLU A 14 20.56 -35.67 0.88
CA GLU A 14 19.30 -35.16 0.34
C GLU A 14 18.40 -34.56 1.43
N GLU A 15 18.31 -35.21 2.59
CA GLU A 15 17.60 -34.67 3.76
C GLU A 15 18.22 -33.35 4.25
N LEU A 16 19.56 -33.29 4.28
CA LEU A 16 20.28 -32.07 4.63
C LEU A 16 20.01 -30.93 3.62
N ALA A 17 20.00 -31.24 2.32
CA ALA A 17 19.71 -30.28 1.27
C ALA A 17 18.26 -29.75 1.38
N ALA A 18 17.27 -30.63 1.55
CA ALA A 18 15.88 -30.24 1.73
C ALA A 18 15.67 -29.38 3.00
N ALA A 19 16.32 -29.74 4.11
CA ALA A 19 16.27 -28.97 5.34
C ALA A 19 16.90 -27.58 5.19
N ASN A 20 18.02 -27.47 4.46
CA ASN A 20 18.67 -26.19 4.17
C ASN A 20 17.82 -25.30 3.23
N CYS A 21 17.15 -25.89 2.24
CA CYS A 21 16.20 -25.18 1.38
C CYS A 21 15.02 -24.61 2.20
N LEU A 22 14.42 -25.42 3.07
CA LEU A 22 13.34 -24.98 3.96
C LEU A 22 13.78 -23.90 4.96
N LYS A 23 14.98 -24.05 5.52
CA LYS A 23 15.56 -23.06 6.44
C LYS A 23 15.84 -21.73 5.72
N SER A 24 16.33 -21.78 4.49
CA SER A 24 16.58 -20.61 3.66
C SER A 24 15.28 -19.92 3.25
N LYS A 25 14.25 -20.69 2.85
CA LYS A 25 12.90 -20.17 2.55
C LYS A 25 12.30 -19.43 3.74
N LYS A 26 12.31 -20.06 4.93
CA LYS A 26 11.83 -19.43 6.18
C LYS A 26 12.63 -18.17 6.54
N HIS A 27 13.94 -18.19 6.33
CA HIS A 27 14.79 -17.02 6.56
C HIS A 27 14.45 -15.87 5.60
N TYR A 28 14.21 -16.20 4.33
CA TYR A 28 13.84 -15.24 3.29
C TYR A 28 12.47 -14.61 3.57
N GLU A 29 11.46 -15.44 3.86
CA GLU A 29 10.12 -14.99 4.28
C GLU A 29 10.22 -14.05 5.50
N LYS A 30 11.03 -14.41 6.49
CA LYS A 30 11.26 -13.56 7.68
C LYS A 30 11.97 -12.24 7.35
N CYS A 31 12.92 -12.24 6.43
CA CYS A 31 13.60 -11.02 5.98
C CYS A 31 12.67 -10.11 5.18
N VAL A 32 11.87 -10.67 4.26
CA VAL A 32 10.85 -9.93 3.50
C VAL A 32 9.82 -9.30 4.43
N LEU A 33 9.31 -10.05 5.41
CA LEU A 33 8.35 -9.54 6.40
C LEU A 33 8.95 -8.41 7.24
N ARG A 34 10.23 -8.53 7.62
CA ARG A 34 10.95 -7.50 8.38
C ARG A 34 11.15 -6.23 7.56
N LEU A 35 11.50 -6.36 6.27
CA LEU A 35 11.65 -5.22 5.36
C LEU A 35 10.30 -4.52 5.09
N MET A 36 9.21 -5.29 4.94
CA MET A 36 7.85 -4.75 4.87
C MET A 36 7.45 -4.01 6.16
N ILE A 37 7.75 -4.55 7.34
CA ILE A 37 7.47 -3.87 8.61
C ILE A 37 8.30 -2.57 8.73
N TYR A 38 9.58 -2.59 8.38
CA TYR A 38 10.41 -1.38 8.42
C TYR A 38 9.96 -0.32 7.43
N SER A 39 9.54 -0.69 6.21
CA SER A 39 9.00 0.28 5.26
C SER A 39 7.66 0.86 5.75
N LEU A 40 6.81 0.05 6.39
CA LEU A 40 5.57 0.52 7.01
C LEU A 40 5.82 1.52 8.15
N ILE A 41 6.83 1.28 9.01
CA ILE A 41 7.18 2.17 10.12
C ILE A 41 7.78 3.49 9.61
N ILE A 42 8.72 3.44 8.66
CA ILE A 42 9.37 4.63 8.11
C ILE A 42 8.36 5.52 7.37
N GLU A 43 7.42 4.94 6.62
CA GLU A 43 6.41 5.70 5.89
C GLU A 43 5.32 6.30 6.80
N ASP A 44 4.94 5.62 7.88
CA ASP A 44 4.02 6.19 8.88
C ASP A 44 4.66 7.39 9.60
N ASP A 45 5.96 7.33 9.90
CA ASP A 45 6.70 8.44 10.52
C ASP A 45 6.78 9.67 9.60
N GLU A 46 6.97 9.49 8.30
CA GLU A 46 7.01 10.60 7.35
C GLU A 46 5.63 11.25 7.15
N GLN A 47 4.57 10.44 7.12
CA GLN A 47 3.18 10.93 7.07
C GLN A 47 2.78 11.61 8.37
N ASN A 48 3.19 11.09 9.53
CA ASN A 48 2.97 11.69 10.84
C ASN A 48 3.73 13.02 10.98
N ARG A 49 4.95 13.13 10.44
CA ARG A 49 5.68 14.41 10.33
C ARG A 49 4.93 15.43 9.46
N LYS A 50 4.38 15.02 8.33
CA LYS A 50 3.59 15.90 7.44
C LYS A 50 2.29 16.36 8.12
N LYS A 51 1.57 15.46 8.79
CA LYS A 51 0.38 15.78 9.60
C LYS A 51 0.72 16.73 10.76
N GLY A 52 1.83 16.52 11.45
CA GLY A 52 2.30 17.39 12.53
C GLY A 52 2.54 18.84 12.07
N LYS A 53 3.14 19.03 10.89
CA LYS A 53 3.33 20.37 10.30
C LYS A 53 2.01 21.07 9.99
N ILE A 54 1.04 20.34 9.43
CA ILE A 54 -0.30 20.86 9.13
C ILE A 54 -1.03 21.24 10.43
N ASN A 55 -1.01 20.36 11.43
CA ASN A 55 -1.68 20.59 12.71
C ASN A 55 -1.08 21.78 13.47
N THR A 56 0.25 21.95 13.39
CA THR A 56 0.96 23.13 13.93
C THR A 56 0.52 24.42 13.26
N ARG A 57 0.30 24.40 11.94
CA ARG A 57 -0.18 25.56 11.18
C ARG A 57 -1.60 25.95 11.61
N TRP A 58 -2.51 24.98 11.76
CA TRP A 58 -3.88 25.23 12.23
C TRP A 58 -3.91 25.77 13.65
N ARG A 59 -3.10 25.22 14.57
CA ARG A 59 -3.00 25.73 15.95
C ARG A 59 -2.58 27.20 16.00
N LYS A 60 -1.64 27.63 15.13
CA LYS A 60 -1.24 29.05 15.03
C LYS A 60 -2.37 29.94 14.52
N ILE A 61 -3.16 29.47 13.55
CA ILE A 61 -4.33 30.20 13.04
C ILE A 61 -5.37 30.38 14.15
N TYR A 62 -5.75 29.29 14.85
CA TYR A 62 -6.71 29.37 15.95
C TYR A 62 -6.22 30.25 17.10
N GLN A 63 -4.94 30.21 17.44
CA GLN A 63 -4.36 31.09 18.46
C GLN A 63 -4.39 32.56 18.04
N ALA A 64 -4.08 32.86 16.77
CA ALA A 64 -4.15 34.22 16.25
C ALA A 64 -5.60 34.77 16.19
N GLU A 65 -6.57 33.94 15.79
CA GLU A 65 -7.99 34.30 15.82
C GLU A 65 -8.49 34.58 17.24
N ARG A 66 -8.08 33.75 18.21
CA ARG A 66 -8.43 33.95 19.62
C ARG A 66 -7.82 35.23 20.19
N GLN A 67 -6.55 35.51 19.89
CA GLN A 67 -5.89 36.76 20.29
C GLN A 67 -6.47 37.99 19.59
N ALA A 68 -7.00 37.85 18.37
CA ALA A 68 -7.68 38.94 17.66
C ALA A 68 -9.05 39.27 18.27
N LEU A 69 -9.73 38.29 18.87
CA LEU A 69 -11.00 38.46 19.60
C LEU A 69 -10.79 39.03 21.02
N GLU A 70 -9.63 38.83 21.63
CA GLU A 70 -9.28 39.34 22.96
C GLU A 70 -8.79 40.80 22.96
N LYS A 71 -8.70 41.47 21.79
CA LYS A 71 -8.39 42.91 21.75
C LYS A 71 -9.59 43.72 22.27
N PRO A 72 -9.44 44.54 23.32
CA PRO A 72 -10.56 45.09 24.09
C PRO A 72 -11.24 46.31 23.44
N ASP A 73 -11.14 46.52 22.13
CA ASP A 73 -11.62 47.77 21.51
C ASP A 73 -12.22 47.59 20.11
N ARG A 74 -13.16 46.65 19.98
CA ARG A 74 -14.03 46.57 18.81
C ARG A 74 -15.48 46.52 19.27
N GLN A 75 -16.22 47.57 18.90
CA GLN A 75 -17.67 47.62 18.97
C GLN A 75 -18.26 46.31 18.41
N ALA A 76 -19.20 45.74 19.17
CA ALA A 76 -19.86 44.50 18.81
C ALA A 76 -20.45 44.59 17.39
N PRO A 77 -20.12 43.67 16.47
CA PRO A 77 -20.76 43.65 15.17
C PRO A 77 -22.25 43.35 15.33
N ASP A 78 -23.07 44.05 14.54
CA ASP A 78 -24.54 43.97 14.53
C ASP A 78 -25.01 42.49 14.43
N PRO A 79 -25.84 41.99 15.37
CA PRO A 79 -26.31 40.60 15.41
C PRO A 79 -27.01 40.11 14.14
N LYS A 80 -27.38 41.01 13.22
CA LYS A 80 -28.14 40.68 12.00
C LYS A 80 -27.30 40.19 10.82
N GLN A 81 -25.97 40.17 10.90
CA GLN A 81 -25.11 39.74 9.77
C GLN A 81 -24.76 38.25 9.70
N TYR A 82 -25.28 37.40 10.61
CA TYR A 82 -24.92 35.98 10.67
C TYR A 82 -25.92 35.00 10.02
N ILE A 83 -26.83 35.48 9.16
CA ILE A 83 -27.90 34.60 8.62
C ILE A 83 -27.49 33.84 7.35
N ASP A 84 -26.50 34.28 6.56
CA ASP A 84 -26.18 33.64 5.28
C ASP A 84 -24.79 32.99 5.21
N LYS A 85 -24.40 32.26 6.27
CA LYS A 85 -23.27 31.32 6.13
C LYS A 85 -23.86 29.98 5.72
N PRO A 86 -23.66 29.49 4.47
CA PRO A 86 -24.17 28.19 4.08
C PRO A 86 -23.59 27.15 5.04
N MET A 87 -24.45 26.56 5.86
CA MET A 87 -24.13 25.36 6.60
C MET A 87 -23.62 24.36 5.57
N LEU A 88 -22.33 24.04 5.65
CA LEU A 88 -21.72 22.96 4.89
C LEU A 88 -22.63 21.75 5.04
N VAL A 89 -23.34 21.41 3.97
CA VAL A 89 -24.16 20.20 3.87
C VAL A 89 -23.25 19.06 4.29
N MET A 90 -23.42 18.54 5.50
CA MET A 90 -22.67 17.39 5.99
C MET A 90 -23.06 16.23 5.08
N LYS A 91 -22.24 15.97 4.06
CA LYS A 91 -22.33 14.76 3.26
C LYS A 91 -22.35 13.58 4.24
N CYS A 92 -23.26 12.63 4.01
CA CYS A 92 -23.30 11.37 4.75
C CYS A 92 -21.87 10.78 4.83
N PRO A 93 -21.35 10.43 6.02
CA PRO A 93 -19.99 9.92 6.18
C PRO A 93 -19.65 8.78 5.22
N LEU A 94 -20.60 7.88 4.97
CA LEU A 94 -20.47 6.80 4.00
C LEU A 94 -20.23 7.32 2.57
N ALA A 95 -20.97 8.33 2.14
CA ALA A 95 -20.81 8.91 0.80
C ALA A 95 -19.43 9.56 0.61
N LEU A 96 -18.86 10.14 1.67
CA LEU A 96 -17.49 10.67 1.64
C LEU A 96 -16.46 9.56 1.43
N TRP A 97 -16.60 8.45 2.15
CA TRP A 97 -15.69 7.31 2.00
C TRP A 97 -15.80 6.65 0.63
N MET A 98 -17.01 6.51 0.10
CA MET A 98 -17.22 6.01 -1.26
C MET A 98 -16.61 6.93 -2.32
N GLU A 99 -16.70 8.26 -2.16
CA GLU A 99 -16.02 9.20 -3.04
C GLU A 99 -14.49 8.99 -3.03
N VAL A 100 -13.91 8.64 -1.87
CA VAL A 100 -12.48 8.34 -1.75
C VAL A 100 -12.13 6.99 -2.37
N VAL A 101 -12.97 5.95 -2.20
CA VAL A 101 -12.82 4.65 -2.87
C VAL A 101 -12.77 4.82 -4.39
N GLU A 102 -13.69 5.61 -4.96
CA GLU A 102 -13.71 5.88 -6.40
C GLU A 102 -12.48 6.68 -6.86
N ARG A 103 -11.99 7.63 -6.05
CA ARG A 103 -10.73 8.33 -6.36
C ARG A 103 -9.53 7.38 -6.39
N ILE A 104 -9.51 6.33 -5.56
CA ILE A 104 -8.45 5.31 -5.64
C ILE A 104 -8.59 4.51 -6.93
N ALA A 105 -9.80 4.08 -7.30
CA ALA A 105 -10.03 3.38 -8.56
C ALA A 105 -9.56 4.22 -9.76
N GLN A 106 -9.86 5.52 -9.76
CA GLN A 106 -9.35 6.45 -10.78
C GLN A 106 -7.83 6.60 -10.73
N GLN A 107 -7.23 6.67 -9.53
CA GLN A 107 -5.78 6.76 -9.37
C GLN A 107 -5.07 5.49 -9.87
N LEU A 108 -5.68 4.32 -9.67
CA LEU A 108 -5.24 3.06 -10.23
C LEU A 108 -5.33 3.07 -11.76
N GLY A 109 -6.46 3.51 -12.32
CA GLY A 109 -6.65 3.65 -13.76
C GLY A 109 -5.59 4.54 -14.42
N ARG A 110 -5.27 5.68 -13.80
CA ARG A 110 -4.16 6.56 -14.25
C ARG A 110 -2.78 5.92 -14.07
N THR A 111 -2.67 4.95 -13.17
CA THR A 111 -1.40 4.29 -12.87
C THR A 111 -1.05 3.20 -13.84
N ILE A 112 -2.03 2.38 -14.15
CA ILE A 112 -1.90 1.25 -15.06
C ILE A 112 -2.02 1.75 -16.51
N ASN A 113 -2.93 2.71 -16.76
CA ASN A 113 -3.21 3.34 -18.07
C ASN A 113 -3.56 2.36 -19.21
N LEU A 114 -3.67 1.07 -18.90
CA LEU A 114 -3.87 -0.09 -19.77
C LEU A 114 -4.63 -1.16 -18.97
N SER A 115 -4.79 -2.37 -19.52
CA SER A 115 -5.18 -3.51 -18.70
C SER A 115 -4.10 -3.84 -17.66
N ALA A 116 -4.50 -4.49 -16.56
CA ALA A 116 -3.55 -4.94 -15.53
C ALA A 116 -2.48 -5.87 -16.11
N GLN A 117 -2.85 -6.72 -17.06
CA GLN A 117 -1.95 -7.66 -17.73
C GLN A 117 -0.91 -6.94 -18.59
N GLU A 118 -1.35 -6.03 -19.47
CA GLU A 118 -0.46 -5.24 -20.32
C GLU A 118 0.49 -4.35 -19.51
N PHE A 119 0.02 -3.84 -18.37
CA PHE A 119 0.85 -3.06 -17.47
C PHE A 119 2.01 -3.88 -16.87
N VAL A 120 1.74 -5.10 -16.40
CA VAL A 120 2.79 -5.98 -15.87
C VAL A 120 3.71 -6.46 -16.98
N GLU A 121 3.15 -6.82 -18.13
CA GLU A 121 3.93 -7.19 -19.32
C GLU A 121 4.89 -6.07 -19.72
N LYS A 122 4.45 -4.80 -19.71
CA LYS A 122 5.30 -3.65 -19.97
C LYS A 122 6.44 -3.51 -18.95
N ILE A 123 6.18 -3.77 -17.67
CA ILE A 123 7.23 -3.76 -16.63
C ILE A 123 8.25 -4.87 -16.91
N CYS A 124 7.79 -6.06 -17.26
CA CYS A 124 8.62 -7.20 -17.61
C CYS A 124 9.50 -6.89 -18.83
N GLN A 125 8.92 -6.34 -19.90
CA GLN A 125 9.64 -5.92 -21.10
C GLN A 125 10.70 -4.84 -20.82
N GLN A 126 10.38 -3.85 -19.97
CA GLN A 126 11.36 -2.84 -19.56
C GLN A 126 12.52 -3.49 -18.80
N TYR A 127 12.23 -4.45 -17.92
CA TYR A 127 13.25 -5.19 -17.20
C TYR A 127 14.15 -6.01 -18.17
N PHE A 128 13.59 -6.59 -19.23
CA PHE A 128 14.38 -7.28 -20.24
C PHE A 128 15.29 -6.35 -21.06
N GLN A 129 14.94 -5.08 -21.19
CA GLN A 129 15.77 -4.09 -21.89
C GLN A 129 16.89 -3.54 -21.00
N ASP A 130 16.55 -3.18 -19.76
CA ASP A 130 17.45 -2.40 -18.90
C ASP A 130 18.16 -3.26 -17.84
N CYS A 131 17.68 -4.48 -17.59
CA CYS A 131 18.09 -5.33 -16.46
C CYS A 131 18.00 -4.64 -15.09
N ASP A 132 17.19 -3.56 -14.98
CA ASP A 132 17.05 -2.76 -13.77
C ASP A 132 15.81 -3.17 -12.96
N LYS A 133 16.07 -3.78 -11.81
CA LYS A 133 15.03 -4.18 -10.84
C LYS A 133 14.43 -3.01 -10.07
N ASP A 134 15.07 -1.85 -10.04
CA ASP A 134 14.55 -0.66 -9.34
C ASP A 134 13.25 -0.17 -10.00
N TRP A 135 13.09 -0.35 -11.31
CA TRP A 135 11.85 -0.06 -12.00
C TRP A 135 10.68 -0.92 -11.51
N ILE A 136 10.92 -2.23 -11.35
CA ILE A 136 9.93 -3.17 -10.80
C ILE A 136 9.59 -2.76 -9.36
N TYR A 137 10.60 -2.53 -8.54
CA TYR A 137 10.45 -2.12 -7.14
C TYR A 137 9.64 -0.82 -6.98
N LYS A 138 9.92 0.21 -7.80
CA LYS A 138 9.16 1.46 -7.82
C LYS A 138 7.66 1.24 -8.06
N ASN A 139 7.31 0.30 -8.95
CA ASN A 139 5.92 -0.04 -9.23
C ASN A 139 5.27 -0.84 -8.09
N VAL A 140 6.00 -1.77 -7.44
CA VAL A 140 5.54 -2.42 -6.19
C VAL A 140 5.21 -1.38 -5.12
N VAL A 141 6.12 -0.44 -4.84
CA VAL A 141 5.91 0.61 -3.83
C VAL A 141 4.71 1.49 -4.18
N ARG A 142 4.56 1.85 -5.46
CA ARG A 142 3.46 2.69 -5.93
C ARG A 142 2.09 2.02 -5.76
N LEU A 143 1.97 0.75 -6.13
CA LEU A 143 0.74 -0.02 -5.97
C LEU A 143 0.46 -0.36 -4.50
N GLY A 144 1.48 -0.68 -3.70
CA GLY A 144 1.36 -0.90 -2.25
C GLY A 144 0.80 0.32 -1.50
N LYS A 145 1.13 1.54 -1.95
CA LYS A 145 0.52 2.78 -1.42
C LYS A 145 -0.98 2.88 -1.71
N LEU A 146 -1.45 2.38 -2.86
CA LEU A 146 -2.87 2.32 -3.17
C LEU A 146 -3.55 1.25 -2.31
N GLN A 147 -2.92 0.08 -2.19
CA GLN A 147 -3.43 -1.03 -1.38
C GLN A 147 -3.64 -0.61 0.09
N LYS A 148 -2.65 0.04 0.73
CA LYS A 148 -2.77 0.53 2.11
C LYS A 148 -3.94 1.51 2.27
N LYS A 149 -4.15 2.39 1.29
CA LYS A 149 -5.26 3.35 1.32
C LYS A 149 -6.60 2.65 1.20
N ILE A 150 -6.76 1.75 0.22
CA ILE A 150 -8.05 1.12 -0.02
C ILE A 150 -8.47 0.20 1.12
N TYR A 151 -7.55 -0.54 1.74
CA TYR A 151 -7.88 -1.35 2.93
C TYR A 151 -8.39 -0.51 4.09
N ARG A 152 -7.78 0.65 4.33
CA ARG A 152 -8.28 1.58 5.35
C ARG A 152 -9.73 1.98 5.06
N TYR A 153 -10.03 2.40 3.84
CA TYR A 153 -11.37 2.88 3.51
C TYR A 153 -12.40 1.77 3.40
N GLN A 154 -12.01 0.58 2.97
CA GLN A 154 -12.86 -0.61 3.03
C GLN A 154 -13.32 -0.89 4.46
N ASN A 155 -12.41 -0.81 5.45
CA ASN A 155 -12.77 -0.99 6.86
C ASN A 155 -13.71 0.11 7.35
N GLU A 156 -13.48 1.37 6.99
CA GLU A 156 -14.35 2.49 7.38
C GLU A 156 -15.76 2.36 6.76
N VAL A 157 -15.86 1.87 5.51
CA VAL A 157 -17.15 1.56 4.87
C VAL A 157 -17.85 0.42 5.60
N TYR A 158 -17.12 -0.64 5.94
CA TYR A 158 -17.65 -1.77 6.72
C TYR A 158 -18.17 -1.34 8.09
N GLU A 159 -17.44 -0.50 8.81
CA GLU A 159 -17.84 -0.02 10.14
C GLU A 159 -19.12 0.84 10.09
N LEU A 160 -19.38 1.54 8.98
CA LEU A 160 -20.54 2.42 8.84
C LEU A 160 -21.79 1.75 8.25
N ASP A 161 -21.61 0.80 7.32
CA ASP A 161 -22.71 0.24 6.50
C ASP A 161 -22.76 -1.30 6.53
N GLY A 162 -21.78 -1.95 7.18
CA GLY A 162 -21.67 -3.40 7.23
C GLY A 162 -21.36 -4.02 5.87
N VAL A 163 -21.85 -5.25 5.66
CA VAL A 163 -21.74 -5.94 4.37
C VAL A 163 -22.93 -5.52 3.50
N GLY A 164 -22.68 -4.57 2.60
CA GLY A 164 -23.66 -4.08 1.64
C GLY A 164 -23.01 -3.71 0.29
N PRO A 165 -23.79 -3.17 -0.67
CA PRO A 165 -23.31 -2.85 -2.01
C PRO A 165 -22.09 -1.91 -2.05
N GLN A 166 -22.02 -0.97 -1.10
CA GLN A 166 -20.92 -0.02 -0.94
C GLN A 166 -19.64 -0.75 -0.51
N TYR A 167 -19.75 -1.68 0.44
CA TYR A 167 -18.64 -2.52 0.87
C TYR A 167 -18.19 -3.47 -0.25
N GLU A 168 -19.12 -4.08 -0.99
CA GLU A 168 -18.79 -4.90 -2.16
C GLU A 168 -18.05 -4.10 -3.23
N ARG A 169 -18.47 -2.86 -3.49
CA ARG A 169 -17.75 -1.96 -4.40
C ARG A 169 -16.33 -1.67 -3.90
N ALA A 170 -16.16 -1.41 -2.60
CA ALA A 170 -14.83 -1.24 -2.01
C ALA A 170 -13.98 -2.50 -2.16
N CYS A 171 -14.55 -3.69 -1.93
CA CYS A 171 -13.90 -4.99 -2.16
C CYS A 171 -13.45 -5.16 -3.62
N GLN A 172 -14.26 -4.74 -4.59
CA GLN A 172 -13.88 -4.80 -6.00
C GLN A 172 -12.64 -3.93 -6.26
N VAL A 173 -12.63 -2.69 -5.78
CA VAL A 173 -11.47 -1.80 -5.94
C VAL A 173 -10.23 -2.36 -5.22
N VAL A 174 -10.40 -3.02 -4.07
CA VAL A 174 -9.31 -3.76 -3.41
C VAL A 174 -8.74 -4.82 -4.34
N GLN A 175 -9.58 -5.63 -4.98
CA GLN A 175 -9.14 -6.67 -5.91
C GLN A 175 -8.43 -6.04 -7.12
N ASP A 176 -8.99 -4.98 -7.70
CA ASP A 176 -8.42 -4.28 -8.84
C ASP A 176 -7.01 -3.74 -8.54
N VAL A 177 -6.76 -3.30 -7.30
CA VAL A 177 -5.41 -2.86 -6.86
C VAL A 177 -4.51 -4.05 -6.53
N CYS A 178 -5.02 -5.05 -5.81
CA CYS A 178 -4.21 -6.16 -5.29
C CYS A 178 -3.73 -7.11 -6.40
N THR A 179 -4.54 -7.33 -7.43
CA THR A 179 -4.21 -8.25 -8.53
C THR A 179 -2.93 -7.84 -9.26
N PRO A 180 -2.82 -6.64 -9.85
CA PRO A 180 -1.58 -6.20 -10.49
C PRO A 180 -0.43 -6.08 -9.50
N LEU A 181 -0.68 -5.70 -8.23
CA LEU A 181 0.37 -5.64 -7.21
C LEU A 181 1.02 -7.02 -7.00
N LYS A 182 0.22 -8.07 -6.80
CA LYS A 182 0.71 -9.44 -6.61
C LYS A 182 1.56 -9.91 -7.78
N TRP A 183 1.14 -9.59 -9.00
CA TRP A 183 1.88 -9.95 -10.22
C TRP A 183 3.22 -9.24 -10.32
N VAL A 184 3.28 -7.94 -9.99
CA VAL A 184 4.55 -7.19 -9.96
C VAL A 184 5.45 -7.65 -8.80
N GLU A 185 4.89 -8.00 -7.65
CA GLU A 185 5.63 -8.58 -6.52
C GLU A 185 6.23 -9.94 -6.88
N GLU A 186 5.47 -10.80 -7.56
CA GLU A 186 5.99 -12.07 -8.10
C GLU A 186 7.16 -11.82 -9.06
N LEU A 187 6.99 -10.91 -10.02
CA LEU A 187 8.04 -10.53 -10.96
C LEU A 187 9.31 -10.05 -10.23
N LEU A 188 9.15 -9.19 -9.22
CA LEU A 188 10.27 -8.70 -8.41
C LEU A 188 10.98 -9.85 -7.68
N CYS A 189 10.23 -10.82 -7.17
CA CYS A 189 10.80 -11.97 -6.45
C CYS A 189 11.76 -12.77 -7.34
N TYR A 190 11.39 -13.03 -8.60
CA TYR A 190 12.26 -13.72 -9.54
C TYR A 190 13.41 -12.81 -10.03
N ALA A 191 13.15 -11.52 -10.27
CA ALA A 191 14.18 -10.56 -10.65
C ALA A 191 15.25 -10.35 -9.56
N MET A 192 14.94 -10.65 -8.30
CA MET A 192 15.91 -10.66 -7.21
C MET A 192 16.83 -11.89 -7.20
N ILE A 193 16.43 -12.99 -7.86
CA ILE A 193 17.24 -14.21 -7.98
C ILE A 193 18.25 -13.99 -9.10
N ASP A 194 17.78 -13.91 -10.34
CA ASP A 194 18.58 -13.58 -11.51
C ASP A 194 17.69 -13.16 -12.70
N PHE A 195 18.33 -12.77 -13.79
CA PHE A 195 17.66 -12.42 -15.05
C PHE A 195 17.09 -13.63 -15.79
N GLU A 196 17.81 -14.75 -15.75
CA GLU A 196 17.49 -15.96 -16.52
C GLU A 196 16.19 -16.61 -16.02
N GLU A 197 15.96 -16.66 -14.70
CA GLU A 197 14.74 -17.18 -14.09
C GLU A 197 13.51 -16.36 -14.49
N VAL A 198 13.64 -15.04 -14.60
CA VAL A 198 12.55 -14.18 -15.11
C VAL A 198 12.26 -14.48 -16.57
N ARG A 199 13.32 -14.59 -17.39
CA ARG A 199 13.18 -14.89 -18.83
C ARG A 199 12.55 -16.25 -19.06
N ASP A 200 13.05 -17.29 -18.40
CA ASP A 200 12.61 -18.67 -18.60
C ASP A 200 11.14 -18.81 -18.17
N ARG A 201 10.75 -18.24 -17.03
CA ARG A 201 9.34 -18.20 -16.60
C ARG A 201 8.43 -17.44 -17.55
N HIS A 202 8.91 -16.34 -18.12
CA HIS A 202 8.14 -15.54 -19.07
C HIS A 202 7.87 -16.32 -20.36
N VAL A 203 8.91 -16.97 -20.90
CA VAL A 203 8.82 -17.84 -22.09
C VAL A 203 7.90 -19.02 -21.85
N GLU A 204 8.01 -19.66 -20.68
CA GLU A 204 7.17 -20.79 -20.28
C GLU A 204 5.75 -20.38 -19.86
N LYS A 205 5.43 -19.09 -19.87
CA LYS A 205 4.14 -18.52 -19.44
C LYS A 205 3.74 -18.92 -18.01
N LYS A 206 4.72 -18.95 -17.10
CA LYS A 206 4.52 -19.37 -15.70
C LYS A 206 4.19 -18.24 -14.74
N PHE A 207 4.18 -16.98 -15.17
CA PHE A 207 3.75 -15.87 -14.31
C PHE A 207 2.24 -15.84 -14.14
N MET A 208 1.78 -15.42 -12.95
CA MET A 208 0.35 -15.35 -12.64
C MET A 208 -0.43 -14.46 -13.62
N TYR A 209 0.18 -13.40 -14.14
CA TYR A 209 -0.46 -12.51 -15.10
C TYR A 209 -0.60 -13.12 -16.52
N GLN A 210 0.08 -14.23 -16.82
CA GLN A 210 0.03 -14.91 -18.13
C GLN A 210 -0.94 -16.10 -18.18
N VAL A 211 -1.34 -16.61 -17.00
CA VAL A 211 -2.19 -17.81 -16.86
C VAL A 211 -3.66 -17.45 -16.57
N GLY A 212 -3.92 -16.20 -16.18
CA GLY A 212 -5.26 -15.68 -15.86
C GLY A 212 -6.03 -15.13 -17.05
#